data_AF-A0A1L3ZNX3-F1
#
_entry.id   AF-A0A1L3ZNX3-F1
#
_cell.length_a   1.000
_cell.length_b   1.000
_cell.length_c   1.000
_cell.angle_alpha   90.00
_cell.angle_beta   90.00
_cell.angle_gamma   90.00
#
_symmetry.space_group_name_H-M   'P 1'
#
loop_
_entity.id
_entity.type
_entity.pdbx_description
1 polymer ?
#
loop_
_entity_poly.entity_id
_entity_poly.type
_entity_poly.pdbx_seq_one_letter_code
_entity_poly.pdbx_strand_id
1 'polypeptide(L)'
;MSETRIGKVRANRTRSVRVRLSEAEFAALTTFAEEAALPTSEVLRRLAREAGGFGPTFEGEVARRLKTTVVQLRKAGVNLNQIARALNSGRAPGYEQLRGGVERLARLVVQHERDLDELRARARVRSRRLVGADV
;
A
#
# COMPACT_ATOMS: atom_id res chain seq x y z
N MET A 1 -18.68 -0.90 -21.38
CA MET A 1 -18.12 -1.11 -20.02
C MET A 1 -16.70 -1.66 -20.19
N SER A 2 -15.71 -0.78 -20.18
CA SER A 2 -14.31 -1.12 -20.40
C SER A 2 -13.67 -1.56 -19.08
N GLU A 3 -13.41 -2.86 -18.94
CA GLU A 3 -12.53 -3.39 -17.91
C GLU A 3 -11.14 -2.77 -18.07
N THR A 4 -10.80 -1.81 -17.21
CA THR A 4 -9.42 -1.37 -17.06
C THR A 4 -8.64 -2.53 -16.43
N ARG A 5 -8.11 -3.42 -17.28
CA ARG A 5 -7.07 -4.35 -16.90
C ARG A 5 -5.90 -3.52 -16.43
N ILE A 6 -5.70 -3.42 -15.11
CA ILE A 6 -4.42 -2.99 -14.54
C ILE A 6 -3.45 -4.14 -14.82
N GLY A 7 -2.99 -4.20 -16.08
CA GLY A 7 -1.89 -5.05 -16.49
C GLY A 7 -0.68 -4.63 -15.67
N LYS A 8 0.00 -5.61 -15.07
CA LYS A 8 1.28 -5.43 -14.42
C LYS A 8 2.28 -5.09 -15.53
N VAL A 9 2.38 -3.82 -15.93
CA VAL A 9 3.44 -3.37 -16.84
C VAL A 9 4.74 -3.66 -16.11
N ARG A 10 5.44 -4.71 -16.55
CA ARG A 10 6.78 -5.03 -16.04
C ARG A 10 7.64 -3.85 -16.49
N ALA A 11 7.94 -2.95 -15.56
CA ALA A 11 8.84 -1.84 -15.84
C ALA A 11 10.11 -2.40 -16.49
N ASN A 12 10.50 -1.87 -17.65
CA ASN A 12 11.67 -2.34 -18.36
C ASN A 12 12.92 -1.91 -17.56
N ARG A 13 13.54 -2.86 -16.85
CA ARG A 13 14.67 -2.60 -15.95
C ARG A 13 15.97 -2.82 -16.71
N THR A 14 16.52 -1.75 -17.30
CA THR A 14 17.71 -1.81 -18.17
C THR A 14 18.99 -1.28 -17.51
N ARG A 15 18.91 -0.73 -16.29
CA ARG A 15 20.05 -0.14 -15.57
C ARG A 15 20.43 -0.98 -14.36
N SER A 16 21.73 -1.13 -14.12
CA SER A 16 22.30 -1.84 -12.97
C SER A 16 23.32 -0.97 -12.25
N VAL A 17 23.43 -1.17 -10.94
CA VAL A 17 24.45 -0.55 -10.08
C VAL A 17 25.30 -1.69 -9.51
N ARG A 18 26.62 -1.56 -9.57
CA ARG A 18 27.56 -2.50 -8.95
C ARG A 18 28.10 -1.87 -7.67
N VAL A 19 27.92 -2.55 -6.56
CA VAL A 19 28.41 -2.14 -5.24
C VAL A 19 29.46 -3.16 -4.79
N ARG A 20 30.59 -2.68 -4.25
CA ARG A 20 31.58 -3.54 -3.60
C ARG A 20 31.28 -3.58 -2.11
N LEU A 21 31.32 -4.77 -1.53
CA LEU A 21 31.11 -5.01 -0.12
C LEU A 21 32.32 -5.78 0.42
N SER A 22 32.69 -5.50 1.66
CA SER A 22 33.53 -6.38 2.44
C SER A 22 32.83 -7.72 2.70
N GLU A 23 33.59 -8.72 3.15
CA GLU A 23 33.05 -10.04 3.46
C GLU A 23 32.01 -9.99 4.58
N ALA A 24 32.25 -9.18 5.62
CA ALA A 24 31.32 -8.97 6.72
C ALA A 24 30.00 -8.32 6.26
N GLU A 25 30.08 -7.28 5.42
CA GLU A 25 28.89 -6.62 4.87
C GLU A 25 28.08 -7.56 3.97
N PHE A 26 28.76 -8.37 3.15
CA PHE A 26 28.10 -9.33 2.27
C PHE A 26 27.40 -10.44 3.06
N ALA A 27 28.05 -10.97 4.11
CA ALA A 27 27.47 -11.97 4.99
C ALA A 27 26.21 -11.43 5.68
N ALA A 28 26.30 -10.24 6.31
CA ALA A 28 25.17 -9.61 6.98
C ALA A 28 23.99 -9.35 6.03
N LEU A 29 24.26 -8.86 4.82
CA LEU A 29 23.24 -8.64 3.80
C LEU A 29 22.56 -9.95 3.37
N THR A 30 23.32 -11.04 3.26
CA THR A 30 22.80 -12.34 2.81
C THR A 30 21.94 -12.98 3.89
N THR A 31 22.39 -12.96 5.15
CA THR A 31 21.59 -13.42 6.30
C THR A 31 20.27 -12.65 6.40
N PHE A 32 20.30 -11.33 6.28
CA PHE A 32 19.08 -10.52 6.27
C PHE A 32 18.13 -10.90 5.12
N ALA A 33 18.68 -11.18 3.93
CA ALA A 33 17.88 -11.57 2.77
C ALA A 33 17.20 -12.94 2.98
N GLU A 34 17.91 -13.88 3.58
CA GLU A 34 17.40 -15.20 3.96
C GLU A 34 16.27 -15.11 5.00
N GLU A 35 16.48 -14.35 6.08
CA GLU A 35 15.46 -14.11 7.12
C GLU A 35 14.20 -13.45 6.54
N ALA A 36 14.38 -12.57 5.55
CA ALA A 36 13.28 -11.91 4.86
C ALA A 36 12.62 -12.78 3.77
N ALA A 37 13.15 -13.97 3.48
CA ALA A 37 12.77 -14.84 2.37
C ALA A 37 12.77 -14.11 1.01
N LEU A 38 13.80 -13.28 0.75
CA LEU A 38 13.95 -12.50 -0.47
C LEU A 38 15.34 -12.72 -1.08
N PRO A 39 15.49 -12.64 -2.42
CA PRO A 39 16.81 -12.61 -3.01
C PRO A 39 17.52 -11.28 -2.66
N THR A 40 18.84 -11.33 -2.50
CA THR A 40 19.68 -10.18 -2.13
C THR A 40 19.47 -8.96 -3.05
N SER A 41 19.27 -9.20 -4.35
CA SER A 41 19.00 -8.14 -5.32
C SER A 41 17.66 -7.43 -5.09
N GLU A 42 16.65 -8.13 -4.55
CA GLU A 42 15.36 -7.53 -4.20
C GLU A 42 15.47 -6.71 -2.92
N VAL A 43 16.25 -7.16 -1.94
CA VAL A 43 16.56 -6.37 -0.73
C VAL A 43 17.23 -5.05 -1.11
N LEU A 44 18.32 -5.10 -1.88
CA LEU A 44 19.03 -3.91 -2.35
C LEU A 44 18.11 -2.98 -3.16
N ARG A 45 17.24 -3.54 -4.00
CA ARG A 45 16.25 -2.76 -4.75
C ARG A 45 15.28 -2.02 -3.83
N ARG A 46 14.77 -2.69 -2.80
CA ARG A 46 13.83 -2.09 -1.84
C ARG A 46 14.49 -0.94 -1.07
N LEU A 47 15.73 -1.14 -0.62
CA LEU A 47 16.54 -0.10 0.02
C LEU A 47 16.78 1.09 -0.92
N ALA A 48 17.18 0.84 -2.17
CA ALA A 48 17.39 1.90 -3.16
C ALA A 48 16.11 2.67 -3.49
N ARG A 49 14.95 1.99 -3.57
CA ARG A 49 13.65 2.67 -3.78
C ARG A 49 13.25 3.52 -2.59
N GLU A 50 13.47 3.03 -1.37
CA GLU A 50 13.19 3.76 -0.15
C GLU A 50 14.05 5.02 -0.04
N ALA A 51 15.37 4.90 -0.24
CA ALA A 51 16.30 6.03 -0.28
C ALA A 51 15.96 7.04 -1.39
N GLY A 52 15.48 6.56 -2.54
CA GLY A 52 15.04 7.42 -3.65
C GLY A 52 13.64 8.04 -3.49
N GLY A 53 12.99 7.89 -2.34
CA GLY A 53 11.65 8.45 -2.10
C GLY A 53 10.50 7.75 -2.83
N PHE A 54 10.74 6.60 -3.45
CA PHE A 54 9.72 5.82 -4.17
C PHE A 54 8.80 5.00 -3.25
N GLY A 55 8.95 5.17 -1.94
CA GLY A 55 8.17 4.52 -0.90
C GLY A 55 8.44 3.01 -0.77
N PRO A 56 7.86 2.38 0.26
CA PRO A 56 7.99 0.95 0.48
C PRO A 56 7.44 0.15 -0.72
N THR A 57 8.10 -0.95 -1.03
CA THR A 57 7.61 -1.84 -2.09
C THR A 57 6.51 -2.72 -1.51
N PHE A 58 5.26 -2.44 -1.90
CA PHE A 58 4.12 -3.27 -1.54
C PHE A 58 4.04 -4.47 -2.50
N GLU A 59 4.28 -5.67 -1.98
CA GLU A 59 4.12 -6.92 -2.71
C GLU A 59 3.19 -7.88 -1.97
N GLY A 60 2.79 -8.97 -2.64
CA GLY A 60 2.02 -10.06 -2.03
C GLY A 60 0.66 -9.62 -1.47
N GLU A 61 0.39 -10.02 -0.22
CA GLU A 61 -0.88 -9.78 0.46
C GLU A 61 -1.15 -8.29 0.70
N VAL A 62 -0.13 -7.51 1.05
CA VAL A 62 -0.29 -6.07 1.35
C VAL A 62 -0.76 -5.30 0.12
N ALA A 63 -0.18 -5.57 -1.05
CA ALA A 63 -0.62 -4.97 -2.30
C ALA A 63 -2.06 -5.37 -2.68
N ARG A 64 -2.44 -6.63 -2.43
CA ARG A 64 -3.81 -7.11 -2.66
C ARG A 64 -4.81 -6.42 -1.73
N ARG A 65 -4.49 -6.32 -0.43
CA ARG A 65 -5.31 -5.59 0.55
C ARG A 65 -5.50 -4.13 0.13
N LEU A 66 -4.41 -3.44 -0.19
CA LEU A 66 -4.46 -2.03 -0.65
C LEU A 66 -5.35 -1.86 -1.90
N LYS A 67 -5.26 -2.79 -2.87
CA LYS A 67 -6.11 -2.76 -4.06
C LYS A 67 -7.58 -2.99 -3.73
N THR A 68 -7.89 -3.95 -2.86
CA THR A 68 -9.26 -4.21 -2.38
C THR A 68 -9.83 -2.98 -1.68
N THR A 69 -9.04 -2.36 -0.82
CA THR A 69 -9.34 -1.12 -0.10
C THR A 69 -9.70 0.02 -1.07
N VAL A 70 -8.90 0.25 -2.12
CA VAL A 70 -9.20 1.25 -3.17
C VAL A 70 -10.52 0.96 -3.90
N VAL A 71 -10.82 -0.31 -4.18
CA VAL A 71 -12.09 -0.70 -4.82
C VAL A 71 -13.28 -0.41 -3.90
N GLN A 72 -13.16 -0.67 -2.61
CA GLN A 72 -14.21 -0.41 -1.62
C GLN A 72 -14.49 1.10 -1.49
N LEU A 73 -13.44 1.95 -1.49
CA LEU A 73 -13.58 3.41 -1.56
C LEU A 73 -14.36 3.87 -2.79
N ARG A 74 -14.00 3.33 -3.96
CA ARG A 74 -14.68 3.69 -5.20
C ARG A 74 -16.17 3.37 -5.12
N LYS A 75 -16.55 2.21 -4.55
CA LYS A 75 -17.95 1.83 -4.34
C LYS A 75 -18.66 2.80 -3.39
N ALA A 76 -18.00 3.20 -2.29
CA ALA A 76 -18.54 4.17 -1.36
C ALA A 76 -18.78 5.54 -2.03
N GLY A 77 -17.80 6.03 -2.80
CA GLY A 77 -17.93 7.27 -3.57
C GLY A 77 -19.05 7.23 -4.61
N VAL A 78 -19.24 6.09 -5.29
CA VAL A 78 -20.37 5.89 -6.21
C VAL A 78 -21.71 6.00 -5.49
N ASN A 79 -21.87 5.36 -4.33
CA ASN A 79 -23.11 5.44 -3.54
C ASN A 79 -23.38 6.87 -3.06
N LEU A 80 -22.36 7.60 -2.60
CA LEU A 80 -22.49 9.01 -2.20
C LEU A 80 -22.93 9.89 -3.37
N ASN A 81 -22.34 9.68 -4.55
CA ASN A 81 -22.71 10.42 -5.76
C ASN A 81 -24.16 10.12 -6.19
N GLN A 82 -24.65 8.90 -5.99
CA GLN A 82 -26.06 8.55 -6.24
C GLN A 82 -26.99 9.28 -5.27
N ILE A 83 -26.64 9.32 -3.98
CA ILE A 83 -27.40 10.07 -2.96
C ILE A 83 -27.45 11.56 -3.32
N ALA A 84 -26.31 12.16 -3.66
CA ALA A 84 -26.23 13.56 -4.06
C ALA A 84 -27.09 13.85 -5.30
N ARG A 85 -27.06 12.97 -6.31
CA ARG A 85 -27.91 13.12 -7.51
C ARG A 85 -29.40 13.01 -7.19
N ALA A 86 -29.80 12.08 -6.32
CA ALA A 86 -31.19 11.94 -5.90
C ALA A 86 -31.69 13.22 -5.22
N LEU A 87 -30.92 13.73 -4.24
CA LEU A 87 -31.21 14.98 -3.54
C LEU A 87 -31.28 16.17 -4.50
N ASN A 88 -30.29 16.31 -5.41
CA ASN A 88 -30.26 17.39 -6.40
C ASN A 88 -31.42 17.33 -7.42
N SER A 89 -32.01 16.13 -7.62
CA SER A 89 -33.18 15.95 -8.48
C SER A 89 -34.52 16.21 -7.78
N GLY A 90 -34.51 16.69 -6.54
CA GLY A 90 -35.70 16.92 -5.72
C GLY A 90 -36.32 15.62 -5.16
N ARG A 91 -35.64 14.47 -5.31
CA ARG A 91 -36.07 13.19 -4.75
C ARG A 91 -35.37 12.98 -3.41
N ALA A 92 -36.10 12.97 -2.30
CA ALA A 92 -35.54 12.55 -1.03
C ALA A 92 -35.30 11.04 -1.05
N PRO A 93 -34.04 10.56 -0.90
CA PRO A 93 -33.80 9.14 -0.67
C PRO A 93 -34.52 8.71 0.62
N GLY A 94 -35.07 7.50 0.64
CA GLY A 94 -35.63 6.96 1.88
C GLY A 94 -34.59 6.94 2.99
N TYR A 95 -34.97 7.36 4.21
CA TYR A 95 -34.07 7.51 5.36
C TYR A 95 -33.15 6.29 5.60
N GLU A 96 -33.67 5.08 5.42
CA GLU A 96 -32.91 3.83 5.55
C GLU A 96 -31.79 3.66 4.51
N GLN A 97 -32.01 4.09 3.27
CA GLN A 97 -30.98 4.05 2.23
C GLN A 97 -29.87 5.06 2.52
N LEU A 98 -30.25 6.24 3.00
CA LEU A 98 -29.31 7.28 3.41
C LEU A 98 -28.46 6.81 4.59
N ARG A 99 -29.11 6.33 5.65
CA ARG A 99 -28.48 5.81 6.87
C ARG A 99 -27.54 4.65 6.56
N GLY A 100 -28.00 3.64 5.81
CA GLY A 100 -27.16 2.50 5.44
C GLY A 100 -25.95 2.90 4.56
N GLY A 101 -26.11 3.92 3.70
CA GLY A 101 -25.01 4.49 2.92
C GLY A 101 -23.95 5.16 3.79
N VAL A 102 -24.39 6.02 4.71
CA VAL A 102 -23.52 6.75 5.65
C VAL A 102 -22.79 5.80 6.61
N GLU A 103 -23.49 4.81 7.18
CA GLU A 103 -22.87 3.82 8.06
C GLU A 103 -21.79 2.98 7.34
N ARG A 104 -22.04 2.60 6.08
CA ARG A 104 -21.03 1.89 5.28
C ARG A 104 -19.81 2.75 5.02
N LEU A 105 -20.00 4.04 4.72
CA LEU A 105 -18.90 4.98 4.53
C LEU A 105 -18.09 5.16 5.83
N ALA A 106 -18.75 5.39 6.96
CA ALA A 106 -18.11 5.57 8.25
C ALA A 106 -17.24 4.35 8.63
N ARG A 107 -17.76 3.13 8.44
CA ARG A 107 -16.98 1.90 8.65
C ARG A 107 -15.75 1.83 7.74
N LEU A 108 -15.87 2.25 6.49
CA LEU A 108 -14.78 2.26 5.53
C LEU A 108 -13.68 3.26 5.90
N VAL A 109 -14.06 4.46 6.35
CA VAL A 109 -13.12 5.50 6.81
C VAL A 109 -12.35 5.04 8.05
N VAL A 110 -13.05 4.50 9.06
CA VAL A 110 -12.40 3.97 10.28
C VAL A 110 -11.45 2.82 9.95
N GLN A 111 -11.82 1.95 9.01
CA GLN A 111 -10.94 0.86 8.56
C GLN A 111 -9.68 1.41 7.87
N HIS A 112 -9.78 2.51 7.12
CA HIS A 112 -8.60 3.13 6.50
C HIS A 112 -7.65 3.77 7.48
N GLU A 113 -8.17 4.46 8.49
CA GLU A 113 -7.30 5.01 9.54
C GLU A 113 -6.48 3.90 10.18
N ARG A 114 -7.12 2.76 10.49
CA ARG A 114 -6.44 1.57 11.02
C ARG A 114 -5.41 0.99 10.07
N ASP A 115 -5.77 0.80 8.80
CA ASP A 115 -4.84 0.23 7.80
C ASP A 115 -3.62 1.16 7.58
N LEU A 116 -3.84 2.47 7.57
CA LEU A 116 -2.78 3.48 7.44
C LEU A 116 -1.90 3.56 8.68
N ASP A 117 -2.48 3.46 9.87
CA ASP A 117 -1.73 3.44 11.12
C ASP A 117 -0.91 2.15 11.26
N GLU A 118 -1.42 1.01 10.81
CA GLU A 118 -0.68 -0.24 10.76
C GLU A 118 0.49 -0.17 9.77
N LEU A 119 0.27 0.43 8.60
CA LEU A 119 1.32 0.72 7.61
C LEU A 119 2.41 1.65 8.17
N ARG A 120 2.00 2.74 8.84
CA ARG A 120 2.91 3.69 9.50
C ARG A 120 3.68 3.04 10.65
N ALA A 121 3.03 2.23 11.47
CA ALA A 121 3.66 1.51 12.57
C ALA A 121 4.71 0.52 12.04
N ARG A 122 4.39 -0.25 10.99
CA ARG A 122 5.33 -1.18 10.35
C ARG A 122 6.53 -0.45 9.72
N ALA A 123 6.29 0.70 9.08
CA ALA A 123 7.36 1.54 8.57
C ALA A 123 8.25 2.09 9.70
N ARG A 124 7.65 2.54 10.82
CA ARG A 124 8.37 3.04 12.00
C ARG A 124 9.18 1.96 12.74
N VAL A 125 8.64 0.75 12.91
CA VAL A 125 9.38 -0.37 13.54
C VAL A 125 10.57 -0.76 12.67
N ARG A 126 10.39 -0.78 11.34
CA ARG A 126 11.48 -1.05 10.40
C ARG A 126 12.55 0.05 10.44
N SER A 127 12.14 1.32 10.46
CA SER A 127 13.05 2.45 10.61
C SER A 127 13.79 2.44 11.96
N ARG A 128 13.13 2.10 13.07
CA ARG A 128 13.78 1.99 14.40
C ARG A 128 14.78 0.85 14.49
N ARG A 129 14.54 -0.30 13.85
CA ARG A 129 15.55 -1.38 13.76
C ARG A 129 16.80 -0.97 12.98
N LEU A 130 16.67 -0.05 12.03
CA LEU A 130 17.79 0.49 11.27
C LEU A 130 18.57 1.57 12.03
N VAL A 131 17.94 2.26 12.99
CA VAL A 131 18.59 3.29 13.82
C VAL A 131 19.16 2.71 15.13
N GLY A 132 18.62 1.58 15.61
CA GLY A 132 19.09 0.91 16.84
C GLY A 132 20.20 -0.13 16.64
N ALA A 133 20.75 -0.29 15.43
CA ALA A 133 21.89 -1.16 15.16
C ALA A 133 23.24 -0.41 15.18
N ASP A 134 23.22 0.91 15.38
CA ASP A 134 24.40 1.76 15.62
C ASP A 134 24.30 2.41 17.02
N VAL A 135 24.40 1.60 18.07
CA VAL A 135 25.02 1.95 19.38
C VAL A 135 25.66 0.69 19.94
#